data_AF-A0A3D5SGQ7-F1
#
_entry.id   AF-A0A3D5SGQ7-F1
#
_cell.length_a   1.000
_cell.length_b   1.000
_cell.length_c   1.000
_cell.angle_alpha   90.00
_cell.angle_beta   90.00
_cell.angle_gamma   90.00
#
_symmetry.space_group_name_H-M   'P 1'
#
loop_
_entity.id
_entity.type
_entity.pdbx_description
1 polymer ?
#
loop_
_entity_poly.entity_id
_entity_poly.type
_entity_poly.pdbx_seq_one_letter_code
_entity_poly.pdbx_strand_id
1 'polypeptide(L)'
;MDIEVNADTRMRSTDPLSWRCEITVRSKDEKEGTYPYTFSLVYVGFFKVVKEFPSDRVQQMVKVNAPALLYGAAREAIMYLTGRGRYPAVLLPSITFLEPPQQPQKTASKARATAATKKARKK
;
A
#
# COMPACT_ATOMS: atom_id res chain seq x y z
N MET A 1 15.75 -6.13 -6.85
CA MET A 1 15.69 -4.86 -6.11
C MET A 1 14.37 -4.86 -5.40
N ASP A 2 14.39 -4.88 -4.08
CA ASP A 2 13.17 -4.88 -3.28
C ASP A 2 12.67 -3.45 -3.12
N ILE A 3 11.38 -3.25 -3.36
CA ILE A 3 10.77 -1.92 -3.39
C ILE A 3 9.68 -1.87 -2.32
N GLU A 4 9.76 -0.87 -1.45
CA GLU A 4 8.74 -0.55 -0.48
C GLU A 4 7.88 0.61 -0.97
N VAL A 5 6.57 0.45 -0.90
CA VAL A 5 5.60 1.50 -1.23
C VAL A 5 4.65 1.66 -0.06
N ASN A 6 4.65 2.84 0.55
CA ASN A 6 3.70 3.22 1.58
C ASN A 6 2.82 4.35 1.06
N ALA A 7 1.51 4.26 1.29
CA ALA A 7 0.54 5.27 0.92
C ALA A 7 -0.29 5.68 2.13
N ASP A 8 -0.36 6.99 2.39
CA ASP A 8 -1.15 7.58 3.45
C ASP A 8 -2.13 8.59 2.83
N THR A 9 -3.42 8.33 2.97
CA THR A 9 -4.48 9.17 2.40
C THR A 9 -5.40 9.65 3.51
N ARG A 10 -5.52 10.98 3.66
CA ARG A 10 -6.25 11.63 4.76
C ARG A 10 -7.13 12.75 4.24
N MET A 11 -8.23 13.01 4.95
CA MET A 11 -9.02 14.22 4.72
C MET A 11 -8.20 15.45 5.12
N ARG A 12 -8.23 16.49 4.29
CA ARG A 12 -7.44 17.71 4.52
C ARG A 12 -8.18 18.73 5.40
N SER A 13 -9.49 18.76 5.33
CA SER A 13 -10.33 19.83 5.90
C SER A 13 -11.66 19.24 6.39
N THR A 14 -12.54 20.10 6.90
CA THR A 14 -13.95 19.78 7.18
C THR A 14 -14.75 19.46 5.91
N ASP A 15 -14.24 19.83 4.72
CA ASP A 15 -14.79 19.43 3.43
C ASP A 15 -14.51 17.94 3.15
N PRO A 16 -15.54 17.07 3.11
CA PRO A 16 -15.38 15.62 2.89
C PRO A 16 -14.90 15.27 1.47
N LEU A 17 -14.90 16.24 0.56
CA LEU A 17 -14.41 16.06 -0.80
C LEU A 17 -12.94 16.46 -0.95
N SER A 18 -12.31 17.03 0.08
CA SER A 18 -10.93 17.54 0.04
C SER A 18 -9.95 16.61 0.76
N TRP A 19 -8.99 16.07 0.01
CA TRP A 19 -8.08 15.03 0.47
C TRP A 19 -6.60 15.37 0.22
N ARG A 20 -5.74 14.83 1.08
CA ARG A 20 -4.28 14.82 0.93
C ARG A 20 -3.84 13.36 0.85
N CYS A 21 -3.02 13.03 -0.14
CA CYS A 21 -2.38 11.73 -0.25
C CYS A 21 -0.86 11.94 -0.26
N GLU A 22 -0.16 11.13 0.51
CA GLU A 22 1.29 11.04 0.51
C GLU A 22 1.68 9.61 0.14
N ILE A 23 2.59 9.45 -0.80
CA ILE A 23 3.24 8.16 -1.06
C ILE A 23 4.72 8.27 -0.80
N THR A 24 5.28 7.17 -0.33
CA THR A 24 6.72 6.98 -0.14
C THR A 24 7.14 5.73 -0.89
N VAL A 25 8.09 5.88 -1.82
CA VAL A 25 8.64 4.79 -2.62
C VAL A 25 10.13 4.68 -2.33
N ARG A 26 10.56 3.53 -1.79
CA ARG A 26 11.95 3.32 -1.36
C ARG A 26 12.50 2.02 -1.90
N SER A 27 13.78 2.03 -2.23
CA SER A 27 14.56 0.82 -2.43
C SER A 27 14.93 0.22 -1.07
N LYS A 28 14.54 -1.02 -0.80
CA LYS A 28 15.09 -1.79 0.31
C LYS A 28 16.44 -2.34 -0.13
N ASP A 29 17.50 -1.76 0.41
CA ASP A 29 18.85 -2.28 0.21
C ASP A 29 19.25 -3.02 1.49
N GLU A 30 19.07 -4.33 1.50
CA GLU A 30 19.42 -5.16 2.67
C GLU A 30 20.95 -5.30 2.83
N LYS A 31 21.70 -5.09 1.74
CA LYS A 31 23.16 -5.16 1.71
C LYS A 31 23.71 -4.15 0.71
N GLU A 32 24.47 -3.19 1.22
CA GLU A 32 25.15 -2.17 0.44
C GLU A 32 25.93 -2.79 -0.74
N GLY A 33 25.69 -2.29 -1.95
CA GLY A 33 26.35 -2.76 -3.17
C GLY A 33 25.64 -3.87 -3.96
N THR A 34 24.46 -4.33 -3.51
CA THR A 34 23.69 -5.35 -4.26
C THR A 34 23.06 -4.78 -5.53
N TYR A 35 22.61 -3.52 -5.49
CA TYR A 35 21.95 -2.84 -6.60
C TYR A 35 22.70 -1.57 -7.00
N PRO A 36 22.69 -1.21 -8.31
CA PRO A 36 23.41 -0.04 -8.80
C PRO A 36 22.76 1.31 -8.41
N TYR A 37 21.54 1.28 -7.87
CA TYR A 37 20.78 2.46 -7.50
C TYR A 37 20.09 2.26 -6.14
N THR A 38 20.12 3.32 -5.34
CA THR A 38 19.31 3.50 -4.14
C THR A 38 18.43 4.73 -4.34
N PHE A 39 17.16 4.65 -3.98
CA PHE A 39 16.26 5.79 -4.06
C PHE A 39 15.27 5.83 -2.90
N SER A 40 14.86 7.05 -2.55
CA SER A 40 13.78 7.32 -1.63
C SER A 40 13.03 8.54 -2.14
N LEU A 41 11.82 8.34 -2.64
CA LEU A 41 10.97 9.39 -3.17
C LEU A 41 9.73 9.55 -2.29
N VAL A 42 9.35 10.80 -2.03
CA VAL A 42 8.09 11.14 -1.35
C VAL A 42 7.32 12.10 -2.24
N TYR A 43 6.07 11.76 -2.54
CA TYR A 43 5.15 12.65 -3.25
C TYR A 43 3.92 12.94 -2.40
N VAL A 44 3.51 14.21 -2.42
CA VAL A 44 2.30 14.69 -1.76
C VAL A 44 1.40 15.29 -2.82
N GLY A 45 0.17 14.80 -2.89
CA GLY A 45 -0.87 15.30 -3.76
C GLY A 45 -2.08 15.79 -2.99
N PHE A 46 -2.73 16.82 -3.52
CA PHE A 46 -4.01 17.33 -3.03
C PHE A 46 -5.09 17.01 -4.05
N PHE A 47 -6.14 16.35 -3.59
CA PHE A 47 -7.20 15.83 -4.44
C PHE A 47 -8.54 16.40 -3.99
N LYS A 48 -9.40 16.72 -4.96
CA LYS A 48 -10.78 17.10 -4.71
C LYS A 48 -11.71 16.21 -5.51
N VAL A 49 -12.67 15.59 -4.84
CA VAL A 49 -13.70 14.79 -5.50
C VAL A 49 -14.84 15.70 -5.96
N VAL A 50 -15.36 15.44 -7.16
CA VAL A 50 -16.50 16.18 -7.71
C VAL A 50 -17.76 15.90 -6.90
N LYS A 51 -18.64 16.90 -6.78
CA LYS A 51 -19.82 16.82 -5.88
C LYS A 51 -20.84 15.78 -6.33
N GLU A 52 -20.85 15.48 -7.62
CA GLU A 52 -21.74 14.55 -8.28
C GLU A 52 -21.34 13.09 -8.02
N PHE A 53 -20.16 12.85 -7.43
CA PHE A 53 -19.71 11.50 -7.13
C PHE A 53 -20.47 10.93 -5.92
N PRO A 54 -20.90 9.65 -5.96
CA PRO A 54 -21.62 9.03 -4.85
C PRO A 54 -20.85 9.09 -3.54
N SER A 55 -21.45 9.74 -2.53
CA SER A 55 -20.81 10.06 -1.25
C SER A 55 -20.32 8.83 -0.49
N ASP A 56 -21.05 7.72 -0.61
CA ASP A 56 -20.73 6.41 -0.03
C ASP A 56 -19.44 5.79 -0.61
N ARG A 57 -19.05 6.19 -1.83
CA ARG A 57 -17.88 5.67 -2.53
C ARG A 57 -16.68 6.62 -2.55
N VAL A 58 -16.84 7.87 -2.11
CA VAL A 58 -15.77 8.90 -2.13
C VAL A 58 -14.49 8.39 -1.47
N GLN A 59 -14.59 7.84 -0.27
CA GLN A 59 -13.42 7.38 0.47
C GLN A 59 -12.68 6.27 -0.27
N GLN A 60 -13.40 5.26 -0.79
CA GLN A 60 -12.78 4.18 -1.56
C GLN A 60 -12.14 4.73 -2.85
N MET A 61 -12.83 5.63 -3.55
CA MET A 61 -12.33 6.25 -4.78
C MET A 61 -10.99 6.95 -4.53
N VAL A 62 -10.90 7.80 -3.49
CA VAL A 62 -9.67 8.55 -3.21
C VAL A 62 -8.56 7.63 -2.73
N LYS A 63 -8.84 6.70 -1.80
CA LYS A 63 -7.83 5.77 -1.26
C LYS A 63 -7.16 4.91 -2.32
N VAL A 64 -7.83 4.67 -3.46
CA VAL A 64 -7.27 3.88 -4.56
C VAL A 64 -6.60 4.78 -5.60
N ASN A 65 -7.32 5.80 -6.08
CA ASN A 65 -6.87 6.56 -7.26
C ASN A 65 -5.83 7.62 -6.93
N ALA A 66 -5.91 8.25 -5.75
CA ALA A 66 -4.92 9.26 -5.35
C ALA A 66 -3.50 8.67 -5.26
N PRO A 67 -3.26 7.56 -4.53
CA PRO A 67 -1.93 6.96 -4.53
C PRO A 67 -1.55 6.35 -5.87
N ALA A 68 -2.50 5.86 -6.68
CA ALA A 68 -2.22 5.37 -8.03
C ALA A 68 -1.67 6.47 -8.95
N LEU A 69 -2.26 7.68 -8.90
CA LEU A 69 -1.78 8.84 -9.65
C LEU A 69 -0.37 9.25 -9.21
N LEU A 70 -0.14 9.34 -7.91
CA LEU A 70 1.19 9.68 -7.38
C LEU A 70 2.22 8.59 -7.71
N TYR A 71 1.83 7.32 -7.68
CA TYR A 71 2.71 6.20 -8.01
C TYR A 71 3.11 6.21 -9.48
N GLY A 72 2.18 6.57 -10.37
CA GLY A 72 2.48 6.79 -11.79
C GLY A 72 3.56 7.85 -11.99
N ALA A 73 3.45 8.98 -11.27
CA ALA A 73 4.50 10.01 -11.29
C ALA A 73 5.83 9.48 -10.72
N ALA A 74 5.81 8.73 -9.62
CA ALA A 74 7.03 8.22 -9.00
C ALA A 74 7.75 7.21 -9.90
N ARG A 75 6.96 6.38 -10.59
CA ARG A 75 7.44 5.43 -11.59
C ARG A 75 8.14 6.12 -12.75
N GLU A 76 7.56 7.20 -13.27
CA GLU A 76 8.17 7.99 -14.34
C GLU A 76 9.47 8.65 -13.85
N ALA A 77 9.43 9.34 -12.71
CA ALA A 77 10.59 10.05 -12.18
C ALA A 77 11.79 9.10 -11.95
N ILE A 78 11.54 7.91 -11.37
CA ILE A 78 12.59 6.92 -11.14
C ILE A 78 13.17 6.41 -12.46
N MET A 79 12.32 6.10 -13.44
CA MET A 79 12.77 5.65 -14.77
C MET A 79 13.58 6.75 -15.48
N TYR A 80 13.11 7.99 -15.43
CA TYR A 80 13.75 9.16 -16.04
C TYR A 80 15.12 9.47 -15.42
N LEU A 81 15.23 9.42 -14.09
CA LEU A 81 16.48 9.71 -13.38
C LEU A 81 17.50 8.59 -13.58
N THR A 82 17.09 7.33 -13.41
CA THR A 82 17.99 6.18 -13.56
C THR A 82 18.40 5.93 -15.02
N GLY A 83 17.53 6.27 -15.99
CA GLY A 83 17.85 6.18 -17.42
C GLY A 83 18.92 7.16 -17.90
N ARG A 84 19.27 8.16 -17.09
CA ARG A 84 20.41 9.06 -17.34
C ARG A 84 21.71 8.59 -16.70
N GLY A 85 21.65 7.52 -15.91
CA GLY A 85 22.82 6.93 -15.28
C GLY A 85 23.59 6.00 -16.21
N ARG A 86 24.70 5.47 -15.72
CA ARG A 86 25.53 4.48 -16.42
C ARG A 86 24.88 3.08 -16.46
N TYR A 87 24.00 2.78 -15.50
CA TYR A 87 23.35 1.47 -15.39
C TYR A 87 21.94 1.51 -15.99
N PRO A 88 21.36 0.35 -16.35
CA PRO A 88 20.01 0.29 -16.93
C PRO A 88 18.95 1.01 -16.11
N ALA A 89 18.01 1.66 -16.79
CA ALA A 89 16.91 2.36 -16.14
C ALA A 89 16.08 1.41 -15.25
N VAL A 90 15.68 1.90 -14.08
CA VAL A 90 14.79 1.18 -13.16
C VAL A 90 13.35 1.52 -13.49
N LEU A 91 12.59 0.51 -13.86
CA LEU A 91 11.15 0.60 -14.03
C LEU A 91 10.48 -0.09 -12.85
N LEU A 92 9.65 0.65 -12.09
CA LEU A 92 8.88 0.05 -11.00
C LEU A 92 7.92 -1.04 -11.53
N PRO A 93 7.50 -2.02 -10.74
CA PRO A 93 6.45 -2.97 -11.13
C PRO A 93 5.07 -2.30 -11.15
N SER A 94 4.09 -2.93 -11.80
CA SER A 94 2.70 -2.49 -11.66
C SER A 94 2.17 -2.96 -10.29
N ILE A 95 1.49 -2.08 -9.56
CA ILE A 95 0.87 -2.39 -8.27
C ILE A 95 -0.60 -1.98 -8.27
N THR A 96 -1.37 -2.50 -7.32
CA THR A 96 -2.75 -2.09 -7.09
C THR A 96 -2.90 -1.54 -5.67
N PHE A 97 -3.66 -0.47 -5.54
CA PHE A 97 -4.07 0.10 -4.25
C PHE A 97 -5.49 -0.35 -3.86
N LEU A 98 -6.09 -1.25 -4.64
CA LEU A 98 -7.33 -1.90 -4.26
C LEU A 98 -7.05 -2.92 -3.16
N GLU A 99 -7.74 -2.78 -2.03
CA GLU A 99 -7.76 -3.81 -1.01
C GLU A 99 -8.46 -5.06 -1.59
N PRO A 100 -7.85 -6.25 -1.47
CA PRO A 100 -8.51 -7.47 -1.90
C PRO A 100 -9.78 -7.67 -1.05
N PRO A 101 -10.89 -8.17 -1.63
CA PRO A 101 -12.09 -8.47 -0.86
C PRO A 101 -11.71 -9.41 0.28
N GLN A 102 -12.03 -9.02 1.52
CA GLN A 102 -11.86 -9.92 2.66
C GLN A 102 -12.71 -11.16 2.39
N GLN A 103 -12.07 -12.26 2.00
CA GLN A 103 -12.74 -13.56 2.05
C GLN A 103 -13.14 -13.76 3.51
N PRO A 104 -14.41 -14.05 3.81
CA PRO A 104 -14.82 -14.32 5.18
C PRO A 104 -13.96 -15.48 5.68
N GLN A 105 -13.08 -15.18 6.63
CA GLN A 105 -12.29 -16.19 7.33
C GLN A 105 -13.31 -17.17 7.90
N LYS A 106 -13.37 -18.38 7.31
CA LYS A 106 -14.07 -19.51 7.91
C LYS A 106 -13.46 -19.66 9.29
N THR A 107 -14.22 -19.31 10.31
CA THR A 107 -13.92 -19.59 11.71
C THR A 107 -13.79 -21.11 11.82
N ALA A 108 -12.56 -21.60 11.70
CA ALA A 108 -12.25 -22.99 11.93
C ALA A 108 -12.52 -23.27 13.42
N SER A 109 -13.64 -23.94 13.66
CA SER A 109 -14.01 -24.61 14.90
C SER A 109 -12.81 -25.39 15.46
N LYS A 110 -12.10 -24.79 16.43
CA LYS A 110 -11.24 -25.49 17.38
C LYS A 110 -11.99 -25.59 18.70
N ALA A 111 -12.96 -26.49 18.76
CA ALA A 111 -13.55 -26.96 20.02
C ALA A 111 -13.95 -28.44 19.92
N ARG A 112 -13.00 -29.31 19.52
CA ARG A 112 -13.13 -30.77 19.64
C ARG A 112 -11.78 -31.43 19.90
N ALA A 113 -11.15 -31.11 21.04
CA ALA A 113 -10.05 -31.91 21.60
C ALA A 113 -9.75 -31.52 23.08
N THR A 114 -10.73 -31.63 23.97
CA THR A 114 -10.49 -31.68 25.43
C THR A 114 -11.41 -32.69 26.09
N ALA A 115 -11.37 -33.93 25.61
CA ALA A 115 -11.72 -35.10 26.41
C ALA A 115 -10.41 -35.79 26.84
N ALA A 116 -10.38 -36.32 28.07
CA ALA A 116 -9.39 -37.24 28.63
C ALA A 116 -8.18 -36.68 29.41
N THR A 117 -8.40 -36.08 30.60
CA THR A 117 -7.43 -36.23 31.73
C THR A 117 -8.01 -36.12 33.16
N LYS A 118 -9.35 -36.10 33.38
CA LYS A 118 -9.96 -35.95 34.73
C LYS A 118 -10.64 -37.21 35.31
N LYS A 119 -10.14 -38.42 34.99
CA LYS A 119 -10.55 -39.68 35.65
C LYS A 119 -9.35 -40.46 36.18
N ALA A 120 -8.55 -39.83 37.04
CA ALA A 120 -7.52 -40.50 37.84
C ALA A 120 -7.36 -39.81 39.20
N ARG A 121 -8.45 -39.75 39.99
CA ARG A 121 -8.39 -39.47 41.44
C ARG A 121 -9.71 -39.82 42.13
N LYS A 122 -10.02 -41.11 42.27
CA LYS A 122 -10.92 -41.62 43.32
C LYS A 122 -10.77 -43.14 43.48
N LYS A 123 -9.80 -43.56 44.29
CA LYS A 123 -9.87 -44.71 45.20
C LYS A 123 -8.67 -44.66 46.13
#